data_AF-A0A951P2Q5-F1
#
_entry.id   AF-A0A951P2Q5-F1
#
_cell.length_a   1.000
_cell.length_b   1.000
_cell.length_c   1.000
_cell.angle_alpha   90.00
_cell.angle_beta   90.00
_cell.angle_gamma   90.00
#
_symmetry.space_group_name_H-M   'P 1'
#
loop_
_entity.id
_entity.type
_entity.pdbx_description
1 polymer ?
#
loop_
_entity_poly.entity_id
_entity_poly.type
_entity_poly.pdbx_seq_one_letter_code
_entity_poly.pdbx_strand_id
1 'polypeptide(L)' 'MKAFQIGDRIRVIQNRVESNPIIGRTGTIVNQTCHPTPMWAVQFDDEPPQPEGIGTLMNGCEIEKLNDLSVNK' A
#
# COMPACT_ATOMS: atom_id res chain seq x y z
N MET A 1 -13.73 -6.93 -8.30
CA MET A 1 -12.86 -6.24 -7.32
C MET A 1 -12.44 -4.92 -7.95
N LYS A 2 -12.58 -3.77 -7.27
CA LYS A 2 -12.12 -2.48 -7.83
C LYS A 2 -10.58 -2.52 -7.88
N ALA A 3 -9.99 -2.25 -9.04
CA ALA A 3 -8.54 -2.18 -9.18
C ALA A 3 -8.01 -0.97 -8.39
N PHE A 4 -6.97 -1.16 -7.58
CA PHE A 4 -6.23 -0.06 -6.97
C PHE A 4 -5.45 0.69 -8.06
N GLN A 5 -5.29 2.00 -7.91
CA GLN A 5 -4.55 2.85 -8.86
C GLN A 5 -3.37 3.57 -8.18
N ILE A 6 -2.40 4.01 -8.97
CA ILE A 6 -1.34 4.91 -8.49
C ILE A 6 -2.01 6.19 -7.98
N GLY A 7 -1.60 6.64 -6.80
CA GLY A 7 -2.20 7.75 -6.06
C GLY A 7 -3.29 7.33 -5.06
N ASP A 8 -3.73 6.07 -5.07
CA ASP A 8 -4.67 5.58 -4.06
C ASP A 8 -4.00 5.45 -2.71
N ARG A 9 -4.66 5.98 -1.68
CA ARG A 9 -4.30 5.76 -0.29
C ARG A 9 -4.85 4.42 0.18
N ILE A 10 -4.00 3.64 0.82
CA ILE A 10 -4.33 2.30 1.28
C ILE A 10 -3.83 2.06 2.70
N ARG A 11 -4.44 1.09 3.37
CA ARG A 11 -3.96 0.54 4.64
C ARG A 11 -3.74 -0.95 4.48
N VAL A 12 -2.62 -1.45 5.01
CA VAL A 12 -2.36 -2.90 5.04
C VAL A 12 -3.13 -3.50 6.22
N ILE A 13 -4.10 -4.36 5.95
CA ILE A 13 -4.93 -5.00 6.99
C ILE A 13 -4.31 -6.30 7.45
N GLN A 14 -3.78 -7.09 6.51
CA GLN A 14 -3.25 -8.39 6.82
C GLN A 14 -2.15 -8.74 5.82
N ASN A 15 -1.07 -9.35 6.30
CA ASN A 15 -0.08 -9.96 5.44
C ASN A 15 -0.05 -11.45 5.75
N ARG A 16 -0.36 -12.28 4.75
CA ARG A 16 -0.30 -13.75 4.90
C ARG A 16 1.13 -14.29 4.93
N VAL A 17 2.11 -13.42 4.66
CA VAL A 17 3.53 -13.72 4.89
C VAL A 17 3.81 -13.38 6.35
N GLU A 18 3.80 -14.41 7.22
CA GLU A 18 4.25 -14.32 8.60
C GLU A 18 5.63 -13.64 8.66
N SER A 19 5.75 -12.57 9.46
CA SER A 19 6.89 -11.63 9.52
C SER A 19 6.88 -10.51 8.48
N ASN A 20 5.93 -9.58 8.57
CA ASN A 20 6.09 -8.29 7.92
C ASN A 20 5.59 -7.13 8.80
N PRO A 21 6.44 -6.14 9.14
CA PRO A 21 6.12 -5.03 10.07
C PRO A 21 5.17 -3.98 9.49
N ILE A 22 4.60 -4.23 8.31
CA ILE A 22 3.79 -3.26 7.57
C ILE A 22 2.28 -3.35 7.87
N ILE A 23 1.84 -4.36 8.64
CA ILE A 23 0.44 -4.49 9.05
C ILE A 23 0.02 -3.27 9.87
N GLY A 24 -1.12 -2.67 9.52
CA GLY A 24 -1.63 -1.45 10.12
C GLY A 24 -1.03 -0.15 9.56
N ARG A 25 0.04 -0.23 8.76
CA ARG A 25 0.62 0.97 8.13
C ARG A 25 -0.26 1.48 6.99
N THR A 26 -0.36 2.80 6.92
CA THR A 26 -1.00 3.52 5.83
C THR A 26 0.03 4.06 4.86
N GLY A 27 -0.32 4.09 3.59
CA GLY A 27 0.55 4.64 2.57
C GLY A 27 -0.18 4.92 1.28
N THR A 28 0.56 5.46 0.32
CA THR A 28 0.05 5.81 -1.01
C THR A 28 0.71 4.94 -2.05
N ILE A 29 -0.07 4.37 -2.97
CA ILE A 29 0.47 3.59 -4.08
C ILE A 29 1.21 4.55 -5.03
N VAL A 30 2.52 4.38 -5.16
CA VAL A 30 3.35 5.20 -6.04
C VAL A 30 3.73 4.49 -7.32
N ASN A 31 3.69 3.16 -7.34
CA ASN A 31 3.96 2.37 -8.53
C ASN A 31 3.20 1.05 -8.52
N GLN A 32 2.95 0.48 -9.69
CA GLN A 32 2.33 -0.83 -9.87
C GLN A 32 3.07 -1.60 -10.95
N THR A 33 3.64 -2.74 -10.59
CA THR A 33 4.29 -3.65 -11.54
C THR A 33 3.46 -4.92 -11.66
N CYS A 34 3.10 -5.29 -12.89
CA CYS A 34 2.21 -6.42 -13.15
C CYS A 34 2.93 -7.71 -13.57
N HIS A 35 4.26 -7.77 -13.53
CA HIS A 35 5.01 -8.89 -14.11
C HIS A 35 6.22 -9.29 -13.24
N PRO A 36 6.43 -10.58 -12.92
CA PRO A 36 5.54 -11.73 -13.11
C PRO A 36 4.42 -11.85 -12.04
N THR A 37 4.42 -11.01 -11.01
CA THR A 37 3.38 -10.95 -9.97
C THR A 37 2.94 -9.50 -9.78
N PRO A 38 1.62 -9.22 -9.64
CA PRO A 38 1.15 -7.88 -9.33
C PRO A 38 1.73 -7.44 -7.98
N MET A 39 2.49 -6.36 -8.03
CA MET A 39 3.18 -5.77 -6.89
C MET A 39 2.85 -4.28 -6.85
N TRP A 40 2.38 -3.82 -5.69
CA TRP A 40 2.13 -2.40 -5.45
C TRP A 40 3.29 -1.83 -4.66
N ALA A 41 3.95 -0.81 -5.22
CA ALA A 41 4.92 -0.03 -4.47
C ALA A 41 4.15 1.04 -3.71
N VAL A 42 4.31 1.05 -2.39
CA VAL A 42 3.57 1.92 -1.47
C VAL A 42 4.57 2.76 -0.70
N GLN A 43 4.43 4.08 -0.82
CA GLN A 43 5.12 5.01 0.06
C GLN A 43 4.34 5.05 1.38
N PHE A 44 4.93 4.53 2.45
CA PHE A 44 4.31 4.61 3.77
C PHE A 44 4.43 6.01 4.36
N ASP A 45 3.38 6.47 5.04
CA ASP A 45 3.32 7.82 5.63
C ASP A 45 4.37 8.01 6.75
N ASP A 46 4.79 6.91 7.36
CA ASP A 46 5.71 6.86 8.50
C ASP A 46 7.19 6.81 8.07
N GLU A 47 7.48 6.62 6.78
CA GLU A 47 8.86 6.67 6.26
C GLU A 47 9.13 7.96 5.48
N PRO A 48 10.34 8.53 5.62
CA PRO A 48 10.72 9.69 4.83
C PRO A 48 10.65 9.36 3.32
N PRO A 49 10.36 10.36 2.46
CA PRO A 49 10.34 10.20 1.02
C PRO A 49 11.76 9.96 0.50
N GLN A 50 12.23 8.73 0.63
CA GLN A 50 13.51 8.24 0.18
C GLN A 50 13.28 6.93 -0.60
N PRO A 51 14.16 6.57 -1.55
CA PRO A 51 14.00 5.34 -2.34
C PRO A 51 13.95 4.07 -1.48
N GLU A 52 14.47 4.10 -0.25
CA GLU A 52 14.39 2.99 0.72
C GLU A 52 13.04 2.89 1.45
N GLY A 53 12.26 3.98 1.53
CA GLY A 53 10.96 4.02 2.24
C GLY A 53 9.77 3.53 1.40
N ILE A 54 10.02 2.96 0.23
CA ILE A 54 9.00 2.39 -0.65
C ILE A 54 8.84 0.90 -0.30
N GLY A 55 7.75 0.58 0.41
CA GLY A 55 7.36 -0.79 0.67
C GLY A 55 6.79 -1.46 -0.57
N THR A 56 7.11 -2.74 -0.78
CA THR A 56 6.52 -3.51 -1.87
C THR A 56 5.50 -4.49 -1.34
N LEU A 57 4.24 -4.32 -1.72
CA LEU A 57 3.15 -5.24 -1.40
C LEU A 57 3.07 -6.32 -2.48
N MET A 58 3.31 -7.57 -2.07
CA MET A 58 3.15 -8.74 -2.92
C MET A 58 1.72 -9.28 -2.87
N ASN A 59 1.37 -10.20 -3.78
CA ASN A 59 0.04 -10.82 -3.98
C ASN A 59 -0.43 -11.76 -2.83
N GLY A 60 -0.13 -11.41 -1.59
CA GLY A 60 -0.62 -12.01 -0.34
C GLY A 60 -0.87 -10.98 0.76
N CYS A 61 -0.74 -9.69 0.43
CA CYS A 61 -1.11 -8.57 1.30
C CYS A 61 -2.58 -8.20 1.06
N GLU A 62 -3.39 -8.30 2.10
CA GLU A 62 -4.75 -7.77 2.12
C GLU A 62 -4.66 -6.29 2.46
N ILE A 63 -5.11 -5.46 1.53
CA ILE A 63 -5.11 -4.00 1.65
C ILE A 63 -6.52 -3.45 1.46
N GLU A 64 -6.86 -2.41 2.22
CA GLU A 64 -8.08 -1.62 2.00
C GLU A 64 -7.74 -0.29 1.35
N LYS A 65 -8.61 0.15 0.43
CA LYS A 65 -8.57 1.52 -0.08
C LYS A 65 -9.12 2.43 1.01
N LEU A 66 -8.28 3.31 1.52
CA LEU A 66 -8.73 4.41 2.35
C LEU A 66 -9.41 5.39 1.40
N ASN A 67 -10.72 5.53 1.52
CA ASN A 67 -11.35 6.72 0.97
C ASN A 67 -10.79 7.89 1.76
N ASP A 68 -10.36 8.93 1.06
CA ASP A 68 -10.21 10.24 1.67
C ASP A 68 -11.58 10.53 2.28
N LEU A 69 -11.69 10.38 3.61
CA LEU A 69 -12.64 11.14 4.39
C LEU A 69 -12.20 12.58 4.12
N SER A 70 -12.65 13.14 3.00
CA SER A 70 -12.78 14.57 2.82
C SER A 70 -13.47 15.00 4.09
N VAL A 71 -12.67 15.59 4.98
CA VAL A 71 -13.15 16.16 6.23
C VAL A 71 -14.29 17.05 5.79
N ASN A 72 -15.53 16.61 6.05
CA ASN A 72 -16.69 17.48 5.92
C ASN A 72 -16.38 18.62 6.88
N LYS A 73 -15.97 19.74 6.31
CA LYS A 73 -15.82 21.01 7.01
C LYS A 73 -17.20 21.57 7.30
#